data_AF-A0A2A6Z8G5-F1
#
_entry.id   AF-A0A2A6Z8G5-F1
#
_cell.length_a   1.000
_cell.length_b   1.000
_cell.length_c   1.000
_cell.angle_alpha   90.00
_cell.angle_beta   90.00
_cell.angle_gamma   90.00
#
_symmetry.space_group_name_H-M   'P 1'
#
loop_
_entity.id
_entity.type
_entity.pdbx_description
1 polymer ?
#
loop_
_entity_poly.entity_id
_entity_poly.type
_entity_poly.pdbx_seq_one_letter_code
_entity_poly.pdbx_strand_id
1 'polypeptide(L)' 'MFKLETMIYASEDGTSRVFTLNPDLQKQLTDLAMQHPEVCHRKAKGEAGGVTYQVRGAVLAIQPVRGS' A
#
# COMPACT_ATOMS: atom_id res chain seq x y z
N MET A 1 -17.66 -11.45 9.26
CA MET A 1 -16.49 -11.97 8.53
C MET A 1 -15.52 -10.80 8.37
N PHE A 2 -14.35 -10.84 9.02
CA PHE A 2 -13.34 -9.80 8.82
C PHE A 2 -12.73 -10.00 7.43
N LYS A 3 -12.93 -9.03 6.53
CA LYS A 3 -12.28 -9.03 5.23
C LYS A 3 -10.87 -8.48 5.42
N LEU A 4 -9.85 -9.27 5.08
CA LEU A 4 -8.48 -8.76 5.04
C LEU A 4 -8.36 -7.81 3.85
N GLU A 5 -8.36 -6.51 4.11
CA GLU A 5 -8.32 -5.50 3.05
C GLU A 5 -6.90 -5.07 2.71
N THR A 6 -5.90 -5.30 3.56
CA THR A 6 -4.53 -4.86 3.33
C THR A 6 -3.53 -5.86 3.87
N MET A 7 -2.49 -6.15 3.08
CA MET A 7 -1.37 -7.02 3.42
C MET A 7 -0.06 -6.26 3.20
N ILE A 8 0.86 -6.34 4.17
CA ILE A 8 2.17 -5.67 4.11
C ILE A 8 3.27 -6.73 4.25
N TYR A 9 4.19 -6.75 3.29
CA TYR A 9 5.35 -7.63 3.29
C TYR A 9 6.63 -6.80 3.31
N ALA A 10 7.43 -6.93 4.35
CA ALA A 10 8.77 -6.35 4.38
C ALA A 10 9.76 -7.28 3.65
N SER A 11 10.63 -6.69 2.84
CA SER A 11 11.74 -7.36 2.16
C SER A 11 13.06 -6.95 2.82
N GLU A 12 14.06 -7.84 2.80
CA GLU A 12 15.37 -7.60 3.40
C GLU A 12 16.14 -6.45 2.71
N ASP A 13 15.75 -6.09 1.48
CA ASP A 13 16.30 -4.97 0.72
C ASP A 13 15.81 -3.58 1.20
N GLY A 14 15.08 -3.53 2.32
CA GLY A 14 14.54 -2.29 2.89
C GLY A 14 13.33 -1.76 2.14
N THR A 15 12.65 -2.61 1.36
CA THR A 15 11.39 -2.28 0.69
C THR A 15 10.22 -3.02 1.31
N SER A 16 9.04 -2.40 1.24
CA SER A 16 7.78 -2.99 1.68
C SER A 16 6.83 -3.12 0.49
N ARG A 17 6.19 -4.27 0.34
CA ARG A 17 5.08 -4.45 -0.60
C ARG A 17 3.76 -4.33 0.15
N VAL A 18 2.92 -3.42 -0.30
CA VAL A 18 1.58 -3.17 0.24
C VAL A 18 0.57 -3.62 -0.81
N PHE A 19 -0.15 -4.70 -0.54
CA PHE A 19 -1.32 -5.07 -1.31
C PHE A 19 -2.56 -4.57 -0.58
N THR A 20 -3.45 -3.86 -1.27
CA THR A 20 -4.68 -3.37 -0.65
C THR A 20 -5.89 -3.43 -1.58
N LEU A 21 -7.03 -3.83 -1.01
CA LEU A 21 -8.38 -3.78 -1.58
C LEU A 21 -9.16 -2.54 -1.10
N ASN A 22 -8.60 -1.76 -0.17
CA ASN A 22 -9.24 -0.57 0.36
C ASN A 22 -9.07 0.61 -0.63
N PRO A 23 -10.16 1.16 -1.21
CA PRO A 23 -10.07 2.17 -2.26
C PRO A 23 -9.47 3.50 -1.78
N ASP A 24 -9.71 3.90 -0.53
CA ASP A 24 -9.15 5.14 0.03
C ASP A 24 -7.64 5.03 0.21
N LEU A 25 -7.17 3.87 0.69
CA LEU A 25 -5.74 3.59 0.79
C LEU A 25 -5.08 3.46 -0.58
N GLN A 26 -5.75 2.84 -1.57
CA GLN A 26 -5.27 2.83 -2.96
C GLN A 26 -5.10 4.24 -3.52
N LYS A 27 -6.05 5.15 -3.24
CA LYS A 27 -5.94 6.55 -3.66
C LYS A 27 -4.73 7.23 -3.02
N GLN A 28 -4.57 7.12 -1.71
CA GLN A 28 -3.43 7.72 -0.99
C GLN A 28 -2.08 7.21 -1.50
N LEU A 29 -1.93 5.89 -1.71
CA LEU A 29 -0.69 5.31 -2.21
C LEU A 29 -0.43 5.66 -3.68
N THR A 30 -1.47 5.87 -4.48
CA THR A 30 -1.35 6.36 -5.86
C THR A 30 -0.89 7.81 -5.89
N ASP A 31 -1.47 8.66 -5.05
CA ASP A 31 -1.05 10.06 -4.89
C ASP A 31 0.43 10.13 -4.45
N LEU A 32 0.83 9.29 -3.48
CA LEU A 32 2.22 9.16 -3.03
C LEU A 32 3.15 8.69 -4.17
N ALA A 33 2.75 7.69 -4.97
CA ALA A 33 3.57 7.19 -6.07
C ALA A 33 3.74 8.22 -7.22
N MET A 34 2.77 9.12 -7.40
CA MET A 34 2.88 10.21 -8.38
C MET A 34 3.78 11.34 -7.88
N GLN A 35 3.68 11.68 -6.59
CA GLN A 35 4.44 12.78 -5.99
C GLN A 35 5.90 12.39 -5.68
N HIS A 36 6.12 11.14 -5.27
CA HIS A 36 7.40 10.62 -4.78
C HIS A 36 7.73 9.25 -5.40
N PRO A 37 8.01 9.17 -6.71
CA PRO A 37 8.28 7.91 -7.40
C PRO A 37 9.53 7.16 -6.88
N GLU A 38 10.46 7.86 -6.22
CA GLU A 38 11.62 7.31 -5.53
C GLU A 38 11.26 6.59 -4.21
N VAL A 39 10.11 6.94 -3.61
CA VAL A 39 9.60 6.37 -2.35
C VAL A 39 8.54 5.32 -2.60
N CYS A 40 7.60 5.54 -3.53
CA CYS A 40 6.48 4.64 -3.77
C CYS A 40 6.31 4.34 -5.26
N HIS A 41 6.13 3.07 -5.60
CA HIS A 41 5.95 2.64 -6.97
C HIS A 41 4.79 1.64 -7.10
N ARG A 42 3.81 1.96 -7.94
CA ARG A 42 2.69 1.06 -8.25
C ARG A 42 3.16 -0.06 -9.19
N LYS A 43 3.14 -1.31 -8.73
CA LYS A 43 3.66 -2.46 -9.49
C LYS A 43 2.64 -3.11 -10.40
N ALA A 44 1.47 -3.48 -9.87
CA ALA A 44 0.45 -4.20 -10.63
C ALA A 44 -0.93 -4.08 -10.00
N LYS A 45 -1.96 -4.24 -10.83
CA LYS A 45 -3.33 -4.49 -10.39
C LYS A 45 -3.43 -6.00 -10.13
N GLY A 46 -3.67 -6.39 -8.89
CA GLY A 46 -3.89 -7.78 -8.51
C GLY A 46 -5.29 -8.25 -8.89
N GLU A 47 -5.55 -9.54 -8.67
CA GLU A 47 -6.88 -10.12 -8.83
C GLU A 47 -7.88 -9.49 -7.84
N ALA A 48 -9.18 -9.57 -8.17
CA ALA A 48 -10.27 -8.99 -7.38
C ALA A 48 -10.20 -7.46 -7.14
N GLY A 49 -9.45 -6.72 -7.97
CA GLY A 49 -9.40 -5.25 -7.90
C GLY A 49 -8.40 -4.68 -6.89
N GLY A 50 -7.55 -5.53 -6.30
CA GLY A 50 -6.46 -5.09 -5.43
C GLY A 50 -5.33 -4.43 -6.20
N VAL A 51 -4.50 -3.65 -5.51
CA VAL A 51 -3.31 -3.02 -6.10
C VAL A 51 -2.12 -3.25 -5.19
N THR A 52 -0.97 -3.57 -5.80
CA THR A 52 0.31 -3.72 -5.10
C THR A 52 1.19 -2.49 -5.31
N TYR A 53 1.63 -1.90 -4.21
CA TYR A 53 2.59 -0.80 -4.15
C TYR A 53 3.89 -1.29 -3.52
N GLN A 54 5.03 -0.90 -4.09
CA GLN A 54 6.34 -1.06 -3.47
C GLN A 54 6.72 0.28 -2.83
N VAL A 55 7.06 0.27 -1.55
CA VAL A 55 7.47 1.45 -0.79
C VAL A 55 8.91 1.25 -0.32
N ARG A 56 9.79 2.24 -0.53
CA ARG A 56 11.22 2.20 -0.19
C ARG A 56 11.54 3.25 0.87
N GLY A 57 12.38 2.89 1.84
CA GLY A 57 13.10 3.87 2.67
C GLY A 57 12.24 4.78 3.56
N ALA A 58 10.95 4.50 3.70
CA ALA A 58 10.04 5.22 4.58
C ALA A 58 9.51 4.26 5.65
N VAL A 59 9.45 4.73 6.89
CA VAL A 59 8.61 4.10 7.91
C VAL A 59 7.16 4.25 7.42
N LEU A 60 6.64 3.21 6.77
CA LEU A 60 5.26 3.19 6.32
C LEU A 60 4.36 2.89 7.53
N ALA A 61 3.73 3.92 8.07
CA ALA A 61 2.70 3.78 9.08
C ALA A 61 1.32 3.77 8.41
N ILE A 62 0.64 2.62 8.44
CA ILE A 62 -0.77 2.53 8.06
C ILE A 62 -1.58 2.45 9.36
N GLN A 63 -2.36 3.48 9.65
CA GLN A 63 -3.20 3.50 10.84
C GLN A 63 -4.63 3.10 10.47
N PRO A 64 -5.25 2.17 11.23
CA PRO A 64 -6.67 1.92 11.06
C PRO A 64 -7.44 3.19 11.45
N VAL A 65 -8.43 3.56 10.63
CA VAL A 65 -9.37 4.61 11.01
C VAL A 65 -10.17 4.08 12.19
N ARG A 66 -10.10 4.74 13.34
CA ARG A 66 -11.01 4.44 14.45
C ARG A 66 -12.40 4.92 14.02
N GLY A 67 -13.32 3.99 13.79
CA GLY A 67 -14.74 4.32 13.69
C GLY A 67 -15.20 4.93 15.01
N SER A 68 -15.81 6.10 14.94
CA SER A 68 -16.54 6.74 16.05
C SER A 68 -17.79 5.97 16.42
#